data_AF-A0A5Q0NV12-F1
#
_entry.id   AF-A0A5Q0NV12-F1
#
_cell.length_a   1.000
_cell.length_b   1.000
_cell.length_c   1.000
_cell.angle_alpha   90.00
_cell.angle_beta   90.00
_cell.angle_gamma   90.00
#
_symmetry.space_group_name_H-M   'P 1'
#
loop_
_entity.id
_entity.type
_entity.pdbx_description
1 polymer ?
#
loop_
_entity_poly.entity_id
_entity_poly.type
_entity_poly.pdbx_seq_one_letter_code
_entity_poly.pdbx_strand_id
1 'polypeptide(L)'
;MGFLAGTAEDLRTVARGWRWGRRSQVPRSAEPWVRAQQTSVFPSDWSRRPPAVAAREVAQKAGLEPLFRSQVRTRVEGLDVLDRVEGPVIFVANHASHLDTPLVLLSLPAEWRRRTAVAAAADYFFDTWWRAVGSSLLFNTFPIDRHGGSMAATPGEVLAEGWSLVIFPEGTRSRDGWTGTFRMGAAHLAHAHGVPVVPVAHRGTFAAMPRGQDWPSRGRRQLTIRFGEPLRVAPGESAREFAPRIRTALAELLDEDATTWWAARRRAARGATPDPAGPDVAPWRRVWEQSASPRIEEEPGGRLLRAWRR
;
A
#
# COMPACT_ATOMS: atom_id res chain seq x y z
N MET A 1 27.31 -34.46 -11.53
CA MET A 1 28.44 -34.48 -10.55
C MET A 1 28.86 -33.04 -10.21
N GLY A 2 28.06 -32.30 -9.43
CA GLY A 2 28.38 -30.91 -9.07
C GLY A 2 28.09 -30.54 -7.60
N PHE A 3 27.48 -31.45 -6.84
CA PHE A 3 27.02 -31.19 -5.47
C PHE A 3 28.13 -31.39 -4.42
N LEU A 4 29.15 -32.21 -4.72
CA LEU A 4 30.24 -32.54 -3.80
C LEU A 4 31.40 -31.53 -3.85
N ALA A 5 31.49 -30.73 -4.92
CA ALA A 5 32.55 -29.73 -5.05
C ALA A 5 32.33 -28.53 -4.11
N GLY A 6 31.06 -28.11 -3.90
CA GLY A 6 30.72 -26.99 -3.01
C GLY A 6 30.95 -27.30 -1.53
N THR A 7 30.74 -28.55 -1.11
CA THR A 7 30.85 -28.95 0.30
C THR A 7 32.29 -28.88 0.82
N ALA A 8 33.29 -29.14 -0.03
CA ALA A 8 34.70 -29.03 0.35
C ALA A 8 35.16 -27.57 0.49
N GLU A 9 34.58 -26.66 -0.29
CA GLU A 9 34.88 -25.23 -0.26
C GLU A 9 34.20 -24.54 0.94
N ASP A 10 32.98 -24.95 1.26
CA ASP A 10 32.27 -24.53 2.47
C ASP A 10 33.02 -24.97 3.75
N LEU A 11 33.51 -26.21 3.79
CA LEU A 11 34.30 -26.71 4.93
C LEU A 11 35.63 -25.97 5.11
N ARG A 12 36.30 -25.60 4.01
CA ARG A 12 37.52 -24.76 4.07
C ARG A 12 37.21 -23.33 4.53
N THR A 13 36.05 -22.81 4.18
CA THR A 13 35.61 -21.46 4.58
C THR A 13 35.29 -21.40 6.06
N VAL A 14 34.68 -22.45 6.60
CA VAL A 14 34.47 -22.64 8.04
C VAL A 14 35.80 -22.77 8.78
N ALA A 15 36.75 -23.53 8.23
CA ALA A 15 38.08 -23.73 8.82
C ALA A 15 38.97 -22.48 8.81
N ARG A 16 38.76 -21.53 7.89
CA ARG A 16 39.57 -20.31 7.74
C ARG A 16 39.02 -19.09 8.50
N GLY A 17 38.21 -19.30 9.54
CA GLY A 17 37.84 -18.23 10.47
C GLY A 17 36.59 -17.47 10.03
N TRP A 18 35.45 -18.15 10.13
CA TRP A 18 34.14 -17.56 10.02
C TRP A 18 33.97 -16.36 10.98
N ARG A 19 33.80 -15.15 10.42
CA ARG A 19 33.63 -13.91 11.19
C ARG A 19 32.14 -13.64 11.43
N TRP A 20 31.71 -13.76 12.68
CA TRP A 20 30.32 -13.63 13.12
C TRP A 20 29.73 -12.20 13.04
N GLY A 21 30.50 -11.19 12.64
CA GLY A 21 30.06 -9.79 12.50
C GLY A 21 29.97 -9.35 11.04
N ARG A 22 28.78 -9.41 10.44
CA ARG A 22 28.55 -9.01 9.03
C ARG A 22 28.66 -7.49 8.83
N ARG A 23 29.78 -7.02 8.29
CA ARG A 23 29.81 -5.95 7.27
C ARG A 23 30.71 -6.41 6.14
N SER A 24 30.19 -6.38 4.91
CA SER A 24 30.99 -6.61 3.70
C SER A 24 32.16 -5.62 3.70
N GLN A 25 33.39 -6.11 3.55
CA GLN A 25 34.58 -5.26 3.43
C GLN A 25 34.68 -4.59 2.06
N VAL A 26 33.83 -5.02 1.11
CA VAL A 26 33.79 -4.47 -0.23
C VAL A 26 32.79 -3.31 -0.22
N PRO A 27 33.21 -2.08 -0.53
CA PRO A 27 32.27 -1.00 -0.82
C PRO A 27 31.29 -1.48 -1.89
N ARG A 28 29.99 -1.16 -1.79
CA ARG A 28 28.99 -1.58 -2.80
C ARG A 28 29.37 -1.21 -4.24
N SER A 29 30.21 -0.18 -4.41
CA SER A 29 30.75 0.25 -5.70
C SER A 29 31.81 -0.69 -6.29
N ALA A 30 32.34 -1.64 -5.50
CA ALA A 30 33.37 -2.61 -5.88
C ALA A 30 32.81 -4.05 -5.95
N GLU A 31 31.51 -4.25 -5.70
CA GLU A 31 30.85 -5.50 -6.06
C GLU A 31 30.76 -5.57 -7.59
N PRO A 32 31.19 -6.69 -8.23
CA PRO A 32 31.06 -6.85 -9.67
C PRO A 32 29.61 -6.61 -10.07
N TRP A 33 29.39 -5.86 -11.14
CA TRP A 33 28.06 -5.72 -11.72
C TRP A 33 27.59 -7.12 -12.16
N VAL A 34 26.72 -7.73 -11.37
CA VAL A 34 26.01 -8.94 -11.74
C VAL A 34 24.79 -8.49 -12.52
N ARG A 35 24.60 -9.00 -13.73
CA ARG A 35 23.38 -8.79 -14.49
C ARG A 35 22.21 -9.10 -13.57
N ALA A 36 21.35 -8.11 -13.31
CA ALA A 36 20.18 -8.30 -12.47
C ALA A 36 19.51 -9.61 -12.90
N GLN A 37 19.49 -10.58 -11.98
CA GLN A 37 18.91 -11.89 -12.25
C GLN A 37 17.50 -11.60 -12.75
N GLN A 38 17.15 -12.10 -13.95
CA GLN A 38 15.78 -12.00 -14.42
C GLN A 38 14.92 -12.63 -13.33
N THR A 39 14.22 -11.81 -12.54
CA THR A 39 13.33 -12.31 -11.51
C THR A 39 12.36 -13.22 -12.22
N SER A 40 12.34 -14.51 -11.86
CA SER A 40 11.39 -15.46 -12.41
C SER A 40 10.01 -14.83 -12.30
N VAL A 41 9.42 -14.56 -13.45
CA VAL A 41 8.19 -13.80 -13.56
C VAL A 41 7.08 -14.63 -12.90
N PHE A 42 6.69 -14.29 -11.67
CA PHE A 42 5.70 -15.07 -10.92
C PHE A 42 4.33 -14.95 -11.61
N PRO A 43 3.73 -16.05 -12.11
CA PRO A 43 2.43 -15.99 -12.73
C PRO A 43 1.39 -15.67 -11.66
N SER A 44 0.73 -14.52 -11.78
CA SER A 44 -0.29 -14.04 -10.83
C SER A 44 -1.70 -14.02 -11.43
N ASP A 45 -1.84 -14.33 -12.71
CA ASP A 45 -3.11 -14.38 -13.45
C ASP A 45 -4.10 -15.39 -12.83
N TRP A 46 -3.60 -16.53 -12.34
CA TRP A 46 -4.42 -17.55 -11.69
C TRP A 46 -5.21 -16.99 -10.50
N SER A 47 -4.65 -16.00 -9.79
CA SER A 47 -5.28 -15.40 -8.62
C SER A 47 -6.50 -14.53 -8.96
N ARG A 48 -6.66 -14.17 -10.25
CA ARG A 48 -7.81 -13.41 -10.77
C ARG A 48 -8.92 -14.32 -11.33
N ARG A 49 -8.71 -15.64 -11.40
CA ARG A 49 -9.73 -16.58 -11.89
C ARG A 49 -10.89 -16.73 -10.87
N PRO A 50 -12.13 -17.01 -11.30
CA PRO A 50 -13.29 -17.16 -10.42
C PRO A 50 -13.11 -18.04 -9.17
N PRO A 51 -12.52 -19.26 -9.25
CA PRO A 51 -12.31 -20.09 -8.06
C PRO A 51 -11.33 -19.45 -7.07
N ALA A 52 -10.29 -18.78 -7.55
CA ALA A 52 -9.33 -18.08 -6.68
C ALA A 52 -9.96 -16.85 -6.02
N VAL A 53 -10.83 -16.13 -6.73
CA VAL A 53 -11.62 -15.02 -6.16
C VAL A 53 -12.54 -15.51 -5.05
N ALA A 54 -13.25 -16.61 -5.26
CA ALA A 54 -14.13 -17.19 -4.24
C ALA A 54 -13.33 -17.66 -3.00
N ALA A 55 -12.22 -18.37 -3.21
CA ALA A 55 -11.34 -18.80 -2.12
C ALA A 55 -10.76 -17.60 -1.34
N ARG A 56 -10.32 -16.55 -2.04
CA ARG A 56 -9.87 -15.29 -1.44
C ARG A 56 -10.96 -14.65 -0.59
N GLU A 57 -12.19 -14.58 -1.09
CA GLU A 57 -13.31 -13.99 -0.34
C GLU A 57 -13.56 -14.74 0.97
N VAL A 58 -13.55 -16.07 0.94
CA VAL A 58 -13.68 -16.89 2.15
C VAL A 58 -12.52 -16.65 3.10
N ALA A 59 -11.27 -16.71 2.62
CA ALA A 59 -10.09 -16.51 3.44
C ALA A 59 -10.04 -15.11 4.08
N GLN A 60 -10.48 -14.08 3.34
CA GLN A 60 -10.59 -12.72 3.86
C GLN A 60 -11.68 -12.62 4.92
N LYS A 61 -12.91 -13.07 4.65
CA LYS A 61 -14.04 -12.94 5.58
C LYS A 61 -13.93 -13.83 6.82
N ALA A 62 -13.50 -15.08 6.65
CA ALA A 62 -13.46 -16.06 7.73
C ALA A 62 -12.15 -16.07 8.52
N GLY A 63 -11.06 -15.54 7.97
CA GLY A 63 -9.74 -15.56 8.60
C GLY A 63 -9.16 -14.16 8.83
N LEU A 64 -8.84 -13.46 7.75
CA LEU A 64 -8.10 -12.20 7.85
C LEU A 64 -8.89 -11.10 8.54
N GLU A 65 -10.17 -10.91 8.20
CA GLU A 65 -11.02 -9.89 8.79
C GLU A 65 -11.20 -10.04 10.31
N PRO A 66 -11.62 -11.20 10.86
CA PRO A 66 -11.75 -11.34 12.30
C PRO A 66 -10.42 -11.17 13.01
N LEU A 67 -9.32 -11.67 12.43
CA LEU A 67 -7.98 -11.44 12.96
C LEU A 67 -7.65 -9.94 12.99
N PHE A 68 -7.84 -9.23 11.89
CA PHE A 68 -7.57 -7.80 11.79
C PHE A 68 -8.39 -7.01 12.83
N ARG A 69 -9.69 -7.30 12.96
CA ARG A 69 -10.59 -6.67 13.95
C ARG A 69 -10.23 -7.00 15.40
N SER A 70 -9.58 -8.14 15.64
CA SER A 70 -9.06 -8.49 16.96
C SER A 70 -7.84 -7.64 17.34
N GLN A 71 -7.02 -7.24 16.35
CA GLN A 71 -5.77 -6.52 16.57
C GLN A 71 -5.89 -5.00 16.49
N VAL A 72 -6.90 -4.48 15.78
CA VAL A 72 -7.08 -3.02 15.58
C VAL A 72 -8.56 -2.63 15.62
N ARG A 73 -8.82 -1.33 15.84
CA ARG A 73 -10.12 -0.70 15.64
C ARG A 73 -10.07 0.12 14.35
N THR A 74 -11.13 0.09 13.55
CA THR A 74 -11.19 0.80 12.27
C THR A 74 -12.39 1.74 12.21
N ARG A 75 -12.16 2.92 11.65
CA ARG A 75 -13.19 3.88 11.23
C ARG A 75 -13.01 4.11 9.74
N VAL A 76 -14.08 3.90 8.98
CA VAL A 76 -14.09 4.00 7.52
C VAL A 76 -15.09 5.07 7.14
N GLU A 77 -14.67 6.02 6.32
CA GLU A 77 -15.48 7.17 5.88
C GLU A 77 -15.33 7.39 4.37
N GLY A 78 -16.33 8.03 3.76
CA GLY A 78 -16.31 8.40 2.34
C GLY A 78 -16.55 7.26 1.35
N LEU A 79 -17.02 6.08 1.80
CA LEU A 79 -17.31 4.96 0.88
C LEU A 79 -18.42 5.26 -0.13
N ASP A 80 -19.31 6.21 0.16
CA ASP A 80 -20.41 6.62 -0.71
C ASP A 80 -19.92 7.22 -2.05
N VAL A 81 -18.65 7.65 -2.14
CA VAL A 81 -18.07 8.09 -3.41
C VAL A 81 -18.01 6.96 -4.44
N LEU A 82 -17.96 5.70 -3.99
CA LEU A 82 -17.91 4.54 -4.87
C LEU A 82 -19.24 4.28 -5.58
N ASP A 83 -20.35 4.76 -5.03
CA ASP A 83 -21.67 4.66 -5.68
C ASP A 83 -21.78 5.60 -6.90
N ARG A 84 -20.84 6.54 -7.07
CA ARG A 84 -20.84 7.56 -8.13
C ARG A 84 -19.83 7.29 -9.25
N VAL A 85 -19.12 6.17 -9.18
CA VAL A 85 -18.10 5.81 -10.16
C VAL A 85 -18.29 4.38 -10.64
N GLU A 86 -18.09 4.19 -11.94
CA GLU A 86 -18.14 2.88 -12.58
C GLU A 86 -16.77 2.50 -13.15
N GLY A 87 -16.60 1.19 -13.37
CA GLY A 87 -15.44 0.62 -14.02
C GLY A 87 -14.28 0.33 -13.06
N PRO A 88 -13.14 -0.12 -13.60
CA PRO A 88 -11.92 -0.21 -12.82
C PRO A 88 -11.47 1.20 -12.42
N VAL A 89 -11.03 1.35 -11.17
CA VAL A 89 -10.47 2.59 -10.63
C VAL A 89 -9.06 2.35 -10.09
N ILE A 90 -8.29 3.41 -9.94
CA ILE A 90 -7.00 3.35 -9.25
C ILE A 90 -7.17 3.99 -7.87
N PHE A 91 -7.20 3.17 -6.82
CA PHE A 91 -7.10 3.63 -5.43
C PHE A 91 -5.67 4.05 -5.14
N VAL A 92 -5.46 5.33 -4.82
CA VAL A 92 -4.13 5.86 -4.48
C VAL A 92 -4.08 6.16 -2.99
N ALA A 93 -3.30 5.38 -2.25
CA ALA A 93 -3.23 5.43 -0.79
C ALA A 93 -1.83 5.76 -0.26
N ASN A 94 -1.72 6.47 0.87
CA ASN A 94 -0.44 6.68 1.53
C ASN A 94 0.12 5.36 2.11
N HIS A 95 1.43 5.24 2.32
CA HIS A 95 2.04 3.97 2.73
C HIS A 95 2.92 4.10 3.98
N ALA A 96 2.42 3.63 5.11
CA ALA A 96 3.08 3.69 6.41
C ALA A 96 3.33 2.31 7.05
N SER A 97 2.59 1.26 6.68
CA SER A 97 2.64 -0.05 7.31
C SER A 97 2.27 -1.20 6.37
N HIS A 98 2.56 -2.44 6.76
CA HIS A 98 1.94 -3.59 6.08
C HIS A 98 0.44 -3.73 6.41
N LEU A 99 -0.08 -3.02 7.42
CA LEU A 99 -1.50 -2.97 7.69
C LEU A 99 -2.29 -2.16 6.66
N ASP A 100 -1.62 -1.39 5.80
CA ASP A 100 -2.30 -0.51 4.84
C ASP A 100 -3.08 -1.31 3.79
N THR A 101 -2.46 -2.33 3.18
CA THR A 101 -3.12 -3.20 2.19
C THR A 101 -4.37 -3.90 2.74
N PRO A 102 -4.31 -4.64 3.88
CA PRO A 102 -5.51 -5.23 4.46
C PRO A 102 -6.51 -4.17 4.92
N LEU A 103 -6.07 -3.00 5.41
CA LEU A 103 -6.99 -1.91 5.77
C LEU A 103 -7.80 -1.44 4.56
N VAL A 104 -7.14 -1.13 3.43
CA VAL A 104 -7.80 -0.71 2.21
C VAL A 104 -8.73 -1.80 1.70
N LEU A 105 -8.22 -3.02 1.48
CA LEU A 105 -9.03 -4.08 0.88
C LEU A 105 -10.21 -4.46 1.76
N LEU A 106 -10.02 -4.65 3.07
CA LEU A 106 -11.14 -4.99 3.94
C LEU A 106 -12.14 -3.84 3.98
N SER A 107 -11.72 -2.58 4.00
CA SER A 107 -12.67 -1.45 4.02
C SER A 107 -13.54 -1.32 2.77
N LEU A 108 -13.13 -1.91 1.64
CA LEU A 108 -13.92 -1.89 0.41
C LEU A 108 -15.18 -2.78 0.50
N PRO A 109 -16.31 -2.34 -0.07
CA PRO A 109 -17.46 -3.18 -0.34
C PRO A 109 -17.09 -4.44 -1.14
N ALA A 110 -17.88 -5.50 -1.00
CA ALA A 110 -17.50 -6.81 -1.54
C ALA A 110 -17.34 -6.82 -3.07
N GLU A 111 -18.18 -6.08 -3.79
CA GLU A 111 -18.13 -5.91 -5.24
C GLU A 111 -16.81 -5.26 -5.70
N TRP A 112 -16.37 -4.20 -5.00
CA TRP A 112 -15.10 -3.54 -5.27
C TRP A 112 -13.91 -4.40 -4.87
N ARG A 113 -13.95 -4.98 -3.67
CA ARG A 113 -12.88 -5.82 -3.12
C ARG A 113 -12.58 -7.03 -4.00
N ARG A 114 -13.61 -7.70 -4.52
CA ARG A 114 -13.46 -8.86 -5.43
C ARG A 114 -12.81 -8.50 -6.76
N ARG A 115 -12.89 -7.24 -7.17
CA ARG A 115 -12.39 -6.70 -8.45
C ARG A 115 -11.21 -5.75 -8.26
N THR A 116 -10.48 -5.87 -7.16
CA THR A 116 -9.31 -5.04 -6.87
C THR A 116 -8.04 -5.89 -6.79
N ALA A 117 -6.98 -5.43 -7.42
CA ALA A 117 -5.63 -5.99 -7.36
C ALA A 117 -4.68 -5.01 -6.66
N VAL A 118 -3.64 -5.53 -6.02
CA VAL A 118 -2.67 -4.69 -5.29
C VAL A 118 -1.33 -4.73 -6.00
N ALA A 119 -0.84 -3.55 -6.35
CA ALA A 119 0.52 -3.38 -6.84
C ALA A 119 1.52 -3.71 -5.72
N ALA A 120 2.24 -4.83 -5.82
CA ALA A 120 3.22 -5.24 -4.82
C ALA A 120 4.63 -5.31 -5.40
N ALA A 121 5.61 -4.94 -4.60
CA ALA A 121 7.02 -5.00 -5.00
C ALA A 121 7.45 -6.45 -5.27
N ALA A 122 7.93 -6.72 -6.49
CA ALA A 122 8.42 -8.04 -6.88
C ALA A 122 9.53 -8.55 -5.94
N ASP A 123 10.49 -7.67 -5.64
CA ASP A 123 11.68 -7.92 -4.81
C ASP A 123 11.38 -8.27 -3.35
N TYR A 124 10.20 -7.91 -2.83
CA TYR A 124 9.88 -8.14 -1.42
C TYR A 124 8.84 -9.25 -1.20
N PHE A 125 7.78 -9.27 -2.00
CA PHE A 125 6.67 -10.21 -1.81
C PHE A 125 6.84 -11.51 -2.59
N PHE A 126 7.66 -11.50 -3.64
CA PHE A 126 7.82 -12.63 -4.55
C PHE A 126 9.20 -13.31 -4.45
N ASP A 127 10.02 -12.94 -3.46
CA ASP A 127 11.30 -13.59 -3.16
C ASP A 127 11.14 -14.98 -2.51
N THR A 128 9.96 -15.28 -1.94
CA THR A 128 9.67 -16.58 -1.33
C THR A 128 8.34 -17.12 -1.83
N TRP A 129 8.33 -18.32 -2.41
CA TRP A 129 7.17 -18.86 -3.13
C TRP A 129 5.87 -18.95 -2.29
N TRP A 130 5.95 -19.35 -1.01
CA TRP A 130 4.75 -19.43 -0.15
C TRP A 130 4.22 -18.05 0.26
N ARG A 131 5.12 -17.06 0.42
CA ARG A 131 4.74 -15.64 0.63
C ARG A 131 4.09 -15.08 -0.62
N ALA A 132 4.62 -15.42 -1.80
CA ALA A 132 4.07 -15.05 -3.10
C ALA A 132 2.66 -15.62 -3.31
N VAL A 133 2.47 -16.92 -3.06
CA VAL A 133 1.17 -17.59 -3.18
C VAL A 133 0.16 -17.04 -2.16
N GLY A 134 0.57 -16.90 -0.90
CA GLY A 134 -0.31 -16.38 0.16
C GLY A 134 -0.75 -14.94 -0.09
N SER A 135 0.17 -14.06 -0.49
CA SER A 135 -0.15 -12.66 -0.82
C SER A 135 -0.97 -12.54 -2.10
N SER A 136 -0.65 -13.31 -3.14
CA SER A 136 -1.43 -13.33 -4.39
C SER A 136 -2.85 -13.83 -4.15
N LEU A 137 -3.02 -14.88 -3.35
CA LEU A 137 -4.34 -15.39 -2.99
C LEU A 137 -5.10 -14.39 -2.11
N LEU A 138 -4.53 -13.94 -0.99
CA LEU A 138 -5.23 -13.11 0.00
C LEU A 138 -5.44 -11.67 -0.44
N PHE A 139 -4.52 -11.10 -1.21
CA PHE A 139 -4.51 -9.67 -1.54
C PHE A 139 -4.54 -9.37 -3.05
N ASN A 140 -4.60 -10.40 -3.90
CA ASN A 140 -4.54 -10.25 -5.36
C ASN A 140 -3.32 -9.44 -5.80
N THR A 141 -2.18 -9.68 -5.14
CA THR A 141 -0.94 -8.97 -5.45
C THR A 141 -0.37 -9.46 -6.76
N PHE A 142 0.06 -8.53 -7.59
CA PHE A 142 0.87 -8.82 -8.78
C PHE A 142 2.20 -8.09 -8.67
N PRO A 143 3.29 -8.68 -9.19
CA PRO A 143 4.62 -8.10 -9.09
C PRO A 143 4.72 -6.86 -9.97
N ILE A 144 5.15 -5.74 -9.36
CA ILE A 144 5.64 -4.57 -10.09
C ILE A 144 7.13 -4.41 -9.82
N ASP A 145 7.91 -4.26 -10.90
CA ASP A 145 9.30 -3.87 -10.81
C ASP A 145 9.41 -2.35 -10.64
N ARG A 146 10.14 -1.94 -9.61
CA ARG A 146 10.43 -0.53 -9.29
C ARG A 146 11.62 0.02 -10.06
N HIS A 147 12.38 -0.84 -10.75
CA HIS A 147 13.65 -0.52 -11.42
C HIS A 147 13.65 -0.81 -12.94
N GLY A 148 12.50 -1.17 -13.53
CA GLY A 148 12.33 -1.22 -14.99
C GLY A 148 12.60 -2.57 -15.68
N GLY A 149 12.36 -3.70 -15.03
CA GLY A 149 12.44 -5.05 -15.59
C GLY A 149 11.12 -5.62 -16.11
N SER A 150 11.21 -6.82 -16.70
CA SER A 150 10.10 -7.57 -17.30
C SER A 150 9.15 -8.14 -16.25
N MET A 151 7.82 -8.05 -16.48
CA MET A 151 6.79 -8.43 -15.52
C MET A 151 5.80 -9.47 -16.09
N ALA A 152 5.08 -10.17 -15.20
CA ALA A 152 4.12 -11.22 -15.57
C ALA A 152 2.84 -10.66 -16.16
N ALA A 153 2.42 -9.52 -15.62
CA ALA A 153 1.31 -8.72 -16.08
C ALA A 153 1.64 -7.27 -15.74
N THR A 154 1.46 -6.37 -16.68
CA THR A 154 1.62 -4.93 -16.42
C THR A 154 0.40 -4.38 -15.67
N PRO A 155 0.53 -3.29 -14.89
CA PRO A 155 -0.63 -2.70 -14.23
C PRO A 155 -1.70 -2.26 -15.25
N GLY A 156 -1.27 -1.88 -16.45
CA GLY A 156 -2.15 -1.51 -17.55
C GLY A 156 -2.97 -2.69 -18.10
N GLU A 157 -2.38 -3.88 -18.21
CA GLU A 157 -3.12 -5.10 -18.58
C GLU A 157 -4.17 -5.46 -17.54
N VAL A 158 -3.82 -5.39 -16.25
CA VAL A 158 -4.76 -5.65 -15.16
C VAL A 158 -5.94 -4.66 -15.19
N LEU A 159 -5.67 -3.37 -15.44
CA LEU A 159 -6.73 -2.37 -15.65
C LEU A 159 -7.58 -2.67 -16.89
N ALA A 160 -6.97 -3.05 -18.00
CA ALA A 160 -7.68 -3.40 -19.24
C ALA A 160 -8.57 -4.65 -19.10
N GLU A 161 -8.18 -5.60 -18.23
CA GLU A 161 -9.00 -6.75 -17.82
C GLU A 161 -10.20 -6.37 -16.92
N GLY A 162 -10.37 -5.08 -16.59
CA GLY A 162 -11.47 -4.58 -15.76
C GLY A 162 -11.23 -4.70 -14.25
N TRP A 163 -9.98 -4.82 -13.80
CA TRP A 163 -9.63 -4.84 -12.39
C TRP A 163 -9.19 -3.46 -11.91
N SER A 164 -9.71 -3.04 -10.76
CA SER A 164 -9.22 -1.87 -10.04
C SER A 164 -7.83 -2.14 -9.43
N LEU A 165 -7.06 -1.08 -9.19
CA LEU A 165 -5.72 -1.17 -8.61
C LEU A 165 -5.64 -0.42 -7.29
N VAL A 166 -4.94 -0.98 -6.30
CA VAL A 166 -4.40 -0.21 -5.17
C VAL A 166 -2.93 0.11 -5.44
N ILE A 167 -2.60 1.39 -5.47
CA ILE A 167 -1.23 1.89 -5.68
C ILE A 167 -0.83 2.78 -4.50
N PHE A 168 0.32 2.45 -3.93
CA PHE A 168 1.02 3.27 -2.95
C PHE A 168 2.06 4.13 -3.68
N PRO A 169 1.80 5.44 -3.89
CA PRO A 169 2.59 6.27 -4.77
C PRO A 169 4.01 6.50 -4.24
N GLU A 170 4.27 6.30 -2.94
CA GLU A 170 5.62 6.34 -2.38
C GLU A 170 6.54 5.21 -2.87
N GLY A 171 5.95 4.07 -3.25
CA GLY A 171 6.70 2.88 -3.62
C GLY A 171 7.50 2.26 -2.47
N THR A 172 7.38 2.72 -1.22
CA THR A 172 7.95 2.07 -0.04
C THR A 172 7.22 2.56 1.21
N ARG A 173 7.23 1.77 2.28
CA ARG A 173 6.64 2.19 3.55
C ARG A 173 7.44 3.35 4.14
N SER A 174 6.72 4.31 4.69
CA SER A 174 7.28 5.41 5.45
C SER A 174 8.16 4.92 6.61
N ARG A 175 9.24 5.68 6.87
CA ARG A 175 10.15 5.43 7.99
C ARG A 175 9.73 6.16 9.26
N ASP A 176 8.96 7.22 9.12
CA ASP A 176 8.55 8.12 10.19
C ASP A 176 7.03 8.33 10.27
N GLY A 177 6.26 7.61 9.44
CA GLY A 177 4.80 7.64 9.39
C GLY A 177 4.21 8.72 8.48
N TRP A 178 5.04 9.65 7.98
CA TRP A 178 4.62 10.70 7.04
C TRP A 178 4.75 10.22 5.59
N THR A 179 3.98 10.82 4.69
CA THR A 179 3.99 10.43 3.27
C THR A 179 5.34 10.79 2.64
N GLY A 180 5.96 9.81 1.97
CA GLY A 180 7.19 10.01 1.22
C GLY A 180 6.98 10.68 -0.15
N THR A 181 7.98 10.58 -1.02
CA THR A 181 7.93 11.15 -2.37
C THR A 181 6.83 10.49 -3.21
N PHE A 182 5.90 11.30 -3.70
CA PHE A 182 4.78 10.86 -4.53
C PHE A 182 5.26 10.59 -5.97
N ARG A 183 5.25 9.32 -6.40
CA ARG A 183 5.64 8.92 -7.77
C ARG A 183 4.47 9.08 -8.75
N MET A 184 4.82 9.28 -10.02
CA MET A 184 3.88 9.58 -11.11
C MET A 184 3.13 8.36 -11.68
N GLY A 185 3.48 7.14 -11.27
CA GLY A 185 2.99 5.91 -11.91
C GLY A 185 1.47 5.79 -11.95
N ALA A 186 0.79 6.11 -10.84
CA ALA A 186 -0.67 6.10 -10.78
C ALA A 186 -1.32 7.11 -11.76
N ALA A 187 -0.76 8.33 -11.85
CA ALA A 187 -1.25 9.35 -12.76
C ALA A 187 -1.02 8.96 -14.23
N HIS A 188 0.11 8.34 -14.54
CA HIS A 188 0.39 7.84 -15.88
C HIS A 188 -0.58 6.72 -16.29
N LEU A 189 -0.86 5.78 -15.40
CA LEU A 189 -1.83 4.71 -15.64
C LEU A 189 -3.26 5.26 -15.81
N ALA A 190 -3.66 6.20 -14.97
CA ALA A 190 -4.96 6.87 -15.07
C ALA A 190 -5.13 7.59 -16.42
N HIS A 191 -4.09 8.34 -16.83
CA HIS A 191 -4.07 9.04 -18.11
C HIS A 191 -4.08 8.08 -19.30
N ALA A 192 -3.26 7.04 -19.28
CA ALA A 192 -3.13 6.09 -20.39
C ALA A 192 -4.37 5.21 -20.58
N HIS A 193 -5.08 4.85 -19.50
CA HIS A 193 -6.24 3.96 -19.54
C HIS A 193 -7.58 4.66 -19.38
N GLY A 194 -7.60 5.99 -19.20
CA GLY A 194 -8.84 6.76 -19.02
C GLY A 194 -9.64 6.40 -17.76
N VAL A 195 -8.98 5.81 -16.76
CA VAL A 195 -9.61 5.36 -15.51
C VAL A 195 -9.52 6.45 -14.42
N PRO A 196 -10.54 6.60 -13.57
CA PRO A 196 -10.50 7.56 -12.47
C PRO A 196 -9.56 7.10 -11.35
N VAL A 197 -9.04 8.08 -10.61
CA VAL A 197 -8.26 7.86 -9.39
C VAL A 197 -9.10 8.18 -8.18
N VAL A 198 -9.25 7.23 -7.26
CA VAL A 198 -9.87 7.45 -5.96
C VAL A 198 -8.77 7.66 -4.93
N PRO A 199 -8.57 8.89 -4.41
CA PRO A 199 -7.60 9.12 -3.34
C PRO A 199 -8.09 8.46 -2.05
N VAL A 200 -7.20 7.78 -1.34
CA VAL A 200 -7.48 7.10 -0.08
C VAL A 200 -6.46 7.58 0.95
N ALA A 201 -6.92 8.11 2.07
CA ALA A 201 -6.03 8.52 3.15
C ALA A 201 -6.30 7.68 4.38
N HIS A 202 -5.26 7.17 5.02
CA HIS A 202 -5.38 6.47 6.29
C HIS A 202 -4.33 6.90 7.30
N ARG A 203 -4.69 6.82 8.59
CA ARG A 203 -3.82 7.11 9.72
C ARG A 203 -3.89 6.00 10.77
N GLY A 204 -2.89 5.99 11.66
CA GLY A 204 -2.79 5.03 12.76
C GLY A 204 -2.16 3.68 12.40
N THR A 205 -1.96 3.38 11.11
CA THR A 205 -1.30 2.13 10.71
C THR A 205 0.19 2.10 11.10
N PHE A 206 0.88 3.25 11.04
CA PHE A 206 2.24 3.40 11.58
C PHE A 206 2.29 3.10 13.08
N ALA A 207 1.41 3.73 13.87
CA ALA A 207 1.31 3.51 15.31
C ALA A 207 0.93 2.06 15.66
N ALA A 208 0.11 1.42 14.82
CA ALA A 208 -0.34 0.05 15.03
C ALA A 208 0.75 -0.98 14.68
N MET A 209 1.53 -0.77 13.63
CA MET A 209 2.58 -1.70 13.23
C MET A 209 3.67 -0.98 12.41
N PRO A 210 4.61 -0.30 13.07
CA PRO A 210 5.65 0.45 12.40
C PRO A 210 6.62 -0.49 11.65
N ARG A 211 7.35 0.09 10.70
CA ARG A 211 8.32 -0.66 9.89
C ARG A 211 9.33 -1.40 10.77
N GLY A 212 9.51 -2.69 10.51
CA GLY A 212 10.42 -3.57 11.26
C GLY A 212 9.73 -4.43 12.31
N GLN A 213 8.44 -4.21 12.57
CA GLN A 213 7.61 -5.16 13.32
C GLN A 213 6.91 -6.13 12.37
N ASP A 214 6.83 -7.39 12.82
CA ASP A 214 6.13 -8.47 12.10
C ASP A 214 4.68 -8.64 12.57
N TRP A 215 4.28 -7.96 13.67
CA TRP A 215 2.95 -8.06 14.25
C TRP A 215 2.46 -6.71 14.82
N PRO A 216 1.14 -6.44 14.84
CA PRO A 216 0.60 -5.25 15.48
C PRO A 216 0.99 -5.10 16.95
N SER A 217 1.31 -3.88 17.32
CA SER A 217 1.53 -3.47 18.71
C SER A 217 0.29 -3.72 19.57
N ARG A 218 0.50 -4.07 20.83
CA ARG A 218 -0.57 -4.34 21.80
C ARG A 218 -1.52 -3.15 21.97
N GLY A 219 -2.75 -3.43 22.39
CA GLY A 219 -3.70 -2.42 22.83
C GLY A 219 -4.77 -2.01 21.80
N ARG A 220 -4.95 -2.76 20.71
CA ARG A 220 -6.02 -2.55 19.71
C ARG A 220 -6.12 -1.10 19.24
N ARG A 221 -5.02 -0.62 18.65
CA ARG A 221 -4.87 0.76 18.15
C ARG A 221 -6.01 1.14 17.19
N GLN A 222 -6.39 2.41 17.22
CA GLN A 222 -7.37 2.98 16.28
C GLN A 222 -6.68 3.29 14.94
N LEU A 223 -7.36 2.97 13.85
CA LEU A 223 -7.01 3.27 12.47
C LEU A 223 -8.18 4.01 11.81
N THR A 224 -7.90 5.02 11.02
CA THR A 224 -8.89 5.74 10.20
C THR A 224 -8.55 5.55 8.74
N ILE A 225 -9.56 5.45 7.89
CA ILE A 225 -9.42 5.41 6.43
C ILE A 225 -10.57 6.20 5.80
N ARG A 226 -10.22 7.11 4.89
CA ARG A 226 -11.13 7.99 4.17
C ARG A 226 -10.95 7.80 2.67
N PHE A 227 -12.06 7.62 1.96
CA PHE A 227 -12.11 7.60 0.51
C PHE A 227 -12.57 8.97 0.01
N GLY A 228 -11.82 9.57 -0.92
CA GLY A 228 -12.14 10.89 -1.46
C GLY A 228 -12.79 10.84 -2.84
N GLU A 229 -13.18 12.02 -3.32
CA GLU A 229 -13.86 12.17 -4.60
C GLU A 229 -13.00 11.65 -5.77
N PRO A 230 -13.58 10.85 -6.69
CA PRO A 230 -12.85 10.33 -7.84
C PRO A 230 -12.34 11.45 -8.74
N LEU A 231 -11.04 11.46 -8.98
CA LEU A 231 -10.37 12.39 -9.87
C LEU A 231 -10.29 11.79 -11.28
N ARG A 232 -10.70 12.56 -12.28
CA ARG A 232 -10.47 12.25 -13.69
C ARG A 232 -9.44 13.20 -14.28
N VAL A 233 -8.68 12.67 -15.23
CA VAL A 233 -7.80 13.48 -16.08
C VAL A 233 -8.67 14.40 -16.91
N ALA A 234 -8.40 15.71 -16.85
CA ALA A 234 -9.13 16.71 -17.60
C ALA A 234 -8.74 16.66 -19.10
N PRO A 235 -9.60 17.12 -20.02
CA PRO A 235 -9.24 17.24 -21.42
C PRO A 235 -7.96 18.06 -21.61
N GLY A 236 -6.96 17.50 -22.31
CA GLY A 236 -5.67 18.14 -22.54
C GLY A 236 -4.68 18.09 -21.37
N GLU A 237 -5.07 17.55 -20.21
CA GLU A 237 -4.19 17.44 -19.05
C GLU A 237 -3.21 16.27 -19.21
N SER A 238 -1.92 16.56 -19.01
CA SER A 238 -0.88 15.54 -18.98
C SER A 238 -0.85 14.79 -17.65
N ALA A 239 -0.30 13.57 -17.64
CA ALA A 239 -0.05 12.85 -16.39
C ALA A 239 0.80 13.64 -15.38
N ARG A 240 1.69 14.54 -15.87
CA ARG A 240 2.54 15.41 -15.05
C ARG A 240 1.72 16.43 -14.26
N GLU A 241 0.68 16.98 -14.87
CA GLU A 241 -0.24 17.94 -14.23
C GLU A 241 -1.26 17.25 -13.33
N PHE A 242 -1.63 16.01 -13.67
CA PHE A 242 -2.60 15.25 -12.91
C PHE A 242 -2.07 14.76 -11.55
N ALA A 243 -0.81 14.32 -11.43
CA ALA A 243 -0.32 13.77 -10.16
C ALA A 243 -0.32 14.76 -8.98
N PRO A 244 0.05 16.05 -9.13
CA PRO A 244 -0.13 17.05 -8.08
C PRO A 244 -1.57 17.14 -7.57
N ARG A 245 -2.59 16.96 -8.43
CA ARG A 245 -4.00 16.93 -7.99
C ARG A 245 -4.31 15.73 -7.12
N ILE A 246 -3.80 14.55 -7.49
CA ILE A 246 -3.95 13.33 -6.67
C ILE A 246 -3.30 13.53 -5.29
N ARG A 247 -2.06 14.06 -5.27
CA ARG A 247 -1.35 14.36 -4.01
C ARG A 247 -2.12 15.37 -3.16
N THR A 248 -2.67 16.41 -3.77
CA THR A 248 -3.45 17.45 -3.09
C THR A 248 -4.71 16.86 -2.48
N ALA A 249 -5.47 16.07 -3.23
CA ALA A 249 -6.68 15.41 -2.71
C ALA A 249 -6.36 14.46 -1.55
N LEU A 250 -5.26 13.71 -1.63
CA LEU A 250 -4.80 12.88 -0.51
C LEU A 250 -4.42 13.71 0.72
N ALA A 251 -3.77 14.86 0.53
CA ALA A 251 -3.42 15.78 1.61
C ALA A 251 -4.66 16.37 2.29
N GLU A 252 -5.68 16.74 1.51
CA GLU A 252 -6.96 17.25 2.01
C GLU A 252 -7.69 16.21 2.86
N LEU A 253 -7.68 14.94 2.45
CA LEU A 253 -8.26 13.84 3.25
C LEU A 253 -7.50 13.61 4.56
N LEU A 254 -6.16 13.72 4.55
CA LEU A 254 -5.34 13.61 5.76
C LEU A 254 -5.59 14.78 6.73
N ASP A 255 -5.83 15.99 6.19
CA ASP A 255 -6.17 17.17 6.98
C ASP A 255 -7.58 17.08 7.56
N GLU A 256 -8.53 16.56 6.78
CA GLU A 256 -9.89 16.26 7.24
C GLU A 256 -9.88 15.28 8.41
N ASP A 257 -9.07 14.22 8.33
CA ASP A 257 -8.94 13.25 9.41
C ASP A 257 -8.27 13.82 10.67
N ALA A 258 -7.35 14.78 10.51
CA ALA A 258 -6.70 15.44 11.64
C ALA A 258 -7.56 16.54 12.29
N THR A 259 -8.57 17.03 11.58
CA THR A 259 -9.38 18.17 12.00
C THR A 259 -10.86 17.85 11.84
N THR A 260 -11.56 18.55 10.93
CA THR A 260 -12.94 18.30 10.53
C THR A 260 -13.08 18.61 9.05
N TRP A 261 -14.14 18.10 8.42
CA TRP A 261 -14.46 18.41 7.02
C TRP A 261 -14.46 19.92 6.74
N TRP A 262 -15.10 20.72 7.61
CA TRP A 262 -15.19 22.16 7.43
C TRP A 262 -13.82 22.85 7.55
N ALA A 263 -13.01 22.45 8.53
CA ALA A 263 -11.68 23.02 8.73
C ALA A 263 -10.76 22.71 7.53
N ALA A 264 -10.75 21.47 7.07
CA ALA A 264 -9.98 21.04 5.91
C ALA A 264 -10.44 21.77 4.65
N ARG A 265 -11.75 21.87 4.41
CA ARG A 265 -12.29 22.57 3.23
C ARG A 265 -11.93 24.06 3.21
N ARG A 266 -11.94 24.73 4.38
CA ARG A 266 -11.50 26.12 4.52
C ARG A 266 -10.01 26.31 4.27
N ARG A 267 -9.15 25.38 4.71
CA ARG A 267 -7.71 25.43 4.44
C ARG A 267 -7.43 25.20 2.96
N ALA A 268 -8.07 24.20 2.35
CA ALA A 268 -7.99 23.92 0.93
C ALA A 268 -8.36 25.14 0.07
N ALA A 269 -9.48 25.80 0.39
CA ALA A 269 -9.93 27.00 -0.32
C ALA A 269 -8.93 28.19 -0.23
N ARG A 270 -8.04 28.19 0.75
CA ARG A 270 -7.00 29.22 0.94
C ARG A 270 -5.61 28.76 0.47
N GLY A 271 -5.49 27.57 -0.12
CA GLY A 271 -4.20 26.98 -0.48
C GLY A 271 -3.32 26.64 0.73
N ALA A 272 -3.93 26.41 1.90
CA ALA A 272 -3.25 26.20 3.18
C ALA A 272 -3.37 24.75 3.69
N THR A 273 -3.66 23.78 2.81
CA THR A 273 -3.67 22.35 3.15
C THR A 273 -2.26 21.95 3.60
N PRO A 274 -2.10 21.32 4.79
CA PRO A 274 -0.80 20.87 5.26
C PRO A 274 -0.13 19.88 4.31
N ASP A 275 1.20 19.95 4.22
CA ASP A 275 1.96 19.00 3.42
C ASP A 275 1.88 17.58 4.04
N PRO A 276 1.46 16.56 3.29
CA PRO A 276 1.37 15.18 3.79
C PRO A 276 2.75 14.57 4.15
N ALA A 277 3.85 15.17 3.67
CA ALA A 277 5.20 14.83 4.08
C ALA A 277 5.55 15.30 5.50
N GLY A 278 4.66 16.03 6.16
CA GLY A 278 4.80 16.43 7.56
C GLY A 278 5.74 17.61 7.78
N PRO A 279 5.90 18.02 9.05
CA PRO A 279 6.63 19.22 9.42
C PRO A 279 8.15 19.05 9.27
N ASP A 280 8.85 20.14 8.93
CA ASP A 280 10.31 20.19 8.92
C ASP A 280 10.83 20.38 10.36
N VAL A 281 10.87 19.27 11.11
CA VAL A 281 11.30 19.21 12.51
C VAL A 281 12.18 17.98 12.72
N ALA A 282 12.82 17.91 13.90
CA ALA A 282 13.70 16.81 14.26
C ALA A 282 13.06 15.42 14.02
N PRO A 283 13.80 14.43 13.47
CA PRO A 283 13.25 13.14 13.08
C PRO A 283 12.48 12.40 14.19
N TRP A 284 12.96 12.47 15.44
CA TRP A 284 12.29 11.84 16.57
C TRP A 284 10.89 12.42 16.82
N ARG A 285 10.70 13.73 16.59
CA ARG A 285 9.42 14.41 16.77
C ARG A 285 8.44 13.98 15.68
N ARG A 286 8.92 13.86 14.44
CA ARG A 286 8.12 13.34 13.32
C ARG A 286 7.57 11.93 13.61
N VAL A 287 8.43 11.04 14.11
CA VAL A 287 8.05 9.67 14.51
C VAL A 287 7.08 9.68 15.70
N TRP A 288 7.33 10.53 16.70
CA TRP A 288 6.50 10.63 17.90
C TRP A 288 5.07 11.06 17.57
N GLU A 289 4.90 12.06 16.69
CA GLU A 289 3.59 12.52 16.24
C GLU A 289 2.80 11.43 15.50
N GLN A 290 3.48 10.54 14.76
CA GLN A 290 2.86 9.43 14.03
C GLN A 290 2.67 8.16 14.87
N SER A 291 3.23 8.12 16.08
CA SER A 291 3.08 7.00 17.01
C SER A 291 1.78 7.05 17.83
N ALA A 292 1.04 8.16 17.76
CA ALA A 292 -0.28 8.28 18.34
C ALA A 292 -1.36 7.65 17.44
N SER A 293 -2.36 7.01 18.06
CA SER A 293 -3.57 6.62 17.33
C SER A 293 -4.41 7.87 17.00
N PRO A 294 -5.12 7.88 15.85
CA PRO A 294 -6.09 8.93 15.54
C PRO A 294 -7.12 9.04 16.67
N ARG A 295 -7.52 10.28 16.98
CA ARG A 295 -8.58 10.53 17.96
C ARG A 295 -9.92 10.18 17.35
N ILE A 296 -10.77 9.52 18.13
CA ILE A 296 -12.19 9.34 17.77
C ILE A 296 -12.92 10.46 18.52
N GLU A 297 -13.48 11.42 17.80
CA GLU A 297 -14.53 12.24 18.41
C GLU A 297 -15.73 11.32 18.68
N GLU A 298 -16.03 11.10 19.96
CA GLU A 298 -17.29 10.51 20.38
C GLU A 298 -18.37 11.58 20.16
N GLU A 299 -19.07 11.56 19.02
CA GLU A 299 -20.28 12.36 18.91
C GLU A 299 -21.31 11.84 19.94
N PRO A 300 -21.82 12.68 20.86
CA PRO A 300 -22.87 12.26 21.77
C PRO A 300 -24.13 11.96 20.96
N GLY A 301 -24.42 10.68 20.74
CA GLY A 301 -25.58 10.21 19.97
C GLY A 301 -25.32 9.90 18.50
N GLY A 302 -24.09 10.06 17.99
CA GLY A 302 -23.73 9.71 16.63
C GLY A 302 -23.77 8.19 16.42
N ARG A 303 -24.66 7.71 15.53
CA ARG A 303 -24.63 6.31 15.07
C ARG A 303 -23.23 6.05 14.51
N LEU A 304 -22.43 5.23 15.20
CA LEU A 304 -21.24 4.62 14.61
C LEU A 304 -21.68 3.98 13.29
N LEU A 305 -21.36 4.61 12.16
CA LEU A 305 -21.44 3.99 10.85
C LEU A 305 -20.38 2.89 10.84
N ARG A 306 -20.76 1.74 11.40
CA ARG A 306 -20.02 0.51 11.23
C ARG A 306 -20.06 0.27 9.72
N ALA A 307 -18.91 0.30 9.08
CA ALA A 307 -18.69 0.09 7.65
C ALA A 307 -19.18 -1.28 7.11
N TRP A 308 -20.01 -1.99 7.89
CA TRP A 308 -20.27 -3.42 7.81
C TRP A 308 -21.75 -3.73 8.14
N ARG A 309 -22.65 -2.79 7.88
CA ARG A 309 -24.11 -3.04 7.81
C ARG A 309 -24.62 -2.62 6.44
N ARG A 310 -24.24 -3.38 5.41
CA ARG A 310 -25.08 -3.69 4.25
C ARG A 310 -24.78 -5.13 3.86
#